data_AF-A0A0N1AD44-F1
#
_entry.id   AF-A0A0N1AD44-F1
#
_cell.length_a   1.000
_cell.length_b   1.000
_cell.length_c   1.000
_cell.angle_alpha   90.00
_cell.angle_beta   90.00
_cell.angle_gamma   90.00
#
_symmetry.space_group_name_H-M   'P 1'
#
loop_
_entity.id
_entity.type
_entity.pdbx_description
1 polymer ?
#
loop_
_entity_poly.entity_id
_entity_poly.type
_entity_poly.pdbx_seq_one_letter_code
_entity_poly.pdbx_strand_id
1 'polypeptide(L)'
;ATQAGGLARPVRAQPAPGGEPPRLALLIGNRDYPEGEDLPPIHKNVRDLRTVLEQRGFEVSQGLDLDQAAARAATATFAAKVRAAPPDATVLFYFSGHGAQVDAENLLVSARVNPKARPETLVRSSLALTRDVMGELPVRPRGLTMAVIDACRTSLRDVASGEGLNQVEAPAGSLIAFATGAGRPAIAPADENRKTFYTASLVKLLESASDEISFSDLFRLVKLDVQNVMLNHPLPLLRQFAQFPFIAENTQVTRRLAPLPPEAAAAPPEARFASRDEAADWAALEAAVWPSDIAQLATDFLKNHPKSRLAGSAEVARAGATEAMQILRRRDVRLFRTAFQATNELPAAELVKAGRGDKDAAARLARIYGRDGARFDASRYEGWLQYAAALGNGIASYELALHYRRVGQPLLAAQYESRARELGYTPPPSLDNTRK
;
A
#
# COMPACT_ATOMS: atom_id res chain seq x y z
N ALA A 1 -32.90 -25.84 -54.50
CA ALA A 1 -31.49 -25.74 -54.08
C ALA A 1 -31.37 -24.51 -53.21
N THR A 2 -31.40 -24.69 -51.89
CA THR A 2 -31.49 -23.60 -50.91
C THR A 2 -30.22 -23.69 -50.06
N GLN A 3 -29.31 -22.74 -50.23
CA GLN A 3 -28.03 -22.68 -49.51
C GLN A 3 -28.26 -22.17 -48.08
N ALA A 4 -27.84 -22.97 -47.09
CA ALA A 4 -27.78 -22.58 -45.70
C ALA A 4 -26.46 -21.82 -45.43
N GLY A 5 -26.57 -20.54 -45.06
CA GLY A 5 -25.44 -19.72 -44.63
C GLY A 5 -25.07 -20.03 -43.17
N GLY A 6 -23.88 -20.61 -42.97
CA GLY A 6 -23.31 -20.83 -41.65
C GLY A 6 -22.80 -19.53 -41.03
N LEU A 7 -23.35 -19.17 -39.86
CA LEU A 7 -22.85 -18.07 -39.04
C LEU A 7 -21.48 -18.43 -38.46
N ALA A 8 -20.44 -17.69 -38.87
CA ALA A 8 -19.10 -17.83 -38.32
C ALA A 8 -19.07 -17.44 -36.84
N ARG A 9 -18.56 -18.33 -35.98
CA ARG A 9 -18.27 -18.04 -34.58
C ARG A 9 -17.20 -16.94 -34.49
N PRO A 10 -17.30 -15.96 -33.58
CA PRO A 10 -16.22 -15.01 -33.38
C PRO A 10 -14.98 -15.77 -32.89
N VAL A 11 -13.89 -15.67 -33.65
CA VAL A 11 -12.57 -16.17 -33.25
C VAL A 11 -12.14 -15.37 -32.04
N ARG A 12 -12.08 -16.02 -30.89
CA ARG A 12 -11.50 -15.49 -29.66
C ARG A 12 -10.01 -15.28 -29.93
N ALA A 13 -9.59 -14.04 -30.12
CA ALA A 13 -8.17 -13.71 -30.22
C ALA A 13 -7.47 -14.22 -28.95
N GLN A 14 -6.61 -15.22 -29.09
CA GLN A 14 -5.69 -15.61 -28.03
C GLN A 14 -4.70 -14.44 -27.84
N PRO A 15 -4.47 -13.96 -26.61
CA PRO A 15 -3.41 -12.98 -26.40
C PRO A 15 -2.08 -13.63 -26.79
N ALA A 16 -1.32 -12.94 -27.64
CA ALA A 16 0.01 -13.37 -28.04
C ALA A 16 0.90 -13.54 -26.78
N PRO A 17 1.67 -14.64 -26.67
CA PRO A 17 2.72 -14.70 -25.66
C PRO A 17 3.78 -13.64 -26.01
N GLY A 18 4.14 -12.78 -25.05
CA GLY A 18 5.23 -11.79 -25.21
C GLY A 18 4.88 -10.30 -25.12
N GLY A 19 3.63 -9.92 -24.80
CA GLY A 19 3.22 -8.52 -24.61
C GLY A 19 3.23 -8.05 -23.15
N GLU A 20 3.32 -6.73 -22.92
CA GLU A 20 3.11 -6.13 -21.58
C GLU A 20 1.77 -6.61 -21.00
N PRO A 21 1.77 -7.18 -19.77
CA PRO A 21 0.53 -7.53 -19.09
C PRO A 21 -0.38 -6.31 -18.94
N PRO A 22 -1.70 -6.45 -19.16
CA PRO A 22 -2.60 -5.30 -19.14
C PRO A 22 -2.56 -4.58 -17.80
N ARG A 23 -2.67 -3.26 -17.88
CA ARG A 23 -2.77 -2.38 -16.72
C ARG A 23 -4.19 -1.85 -16.63
N LEU A 24 -4.91 -2.19 -15.58
CA LEU A 24 -6.33 -1.86 -15.42
C LEU A 24 -6.52 -0.96 -14.21
N ALA A 25 -7.28 0.13 -14.34
CA ALA A 25 -7.59 0.99 -13.21
C ALA A 25 -9.10 1.23 -13.05
N LEU A 26 -9.56 1.32 -11.79
CA LEU A 26 -10.85 1.88 -11.41
C LEU A 26 -10.64 3.04 -10.44
N LEU A 27 -11.13 4.22 -10.78
CA LEU A 27 -11.06 5.43 -9.96
C LEU A 27 -12.47 5.82 -9.53
N ILE A 28 -12.74 5.83 -8.23
CA ILE A 28 -13.99 6.32 -7.66
C ILE A 28 -13.71 7.61 -6.89
N GLY A 29 -14.42 8.68 -7.22
CA GLY A 29 -14.31 9.97 -6.53
C GLY A 29 -15.66 10.48 -6.09
N ASN A 30 -15.88 10.58 -4.79
CA ASN A 30 -17.12 11.11 -4.23
C ASN A 30 -16.86 12.47 -3.58
N ARG A 31 -17.44 13.51 -4.18
CA ARG A 31 -17.52 14.90 -3.70
C ARG A 31 -18.87 15.21 -3.07
N ASP A 32 -19.96 14.74 -3.69
CA ASP A 32 -21.36 15.06 -3.36
C ASP A 32 -21.77 14.41 -2.03
N TYR A 33 -21.82 15.21 -0.97
CA TYR A 33 -22.29 14.81 0.35
C TYR A 33 -23.32 15.83 0.88
N PRO A 34 -24.06 15.52 1.96
CA PRO A 34 -24.93 16.50 2.58
C PRO A 34 -24.19 17.78 2.99
N GLU A 35 -24.95 18.87 3.10
CA GLU A 35 -24.43 20.22 3.38
C GLU A 35 -23.39 20.23 4.52
N GLY A 36 -22.24 20.85 4.25
CA GLY A 36 -21.12 20.96 5.18
C GLY A 36 -20.11 19.82 5.13
N GLU A 37 -20.39 18.74 4.38
CA GLU A 37 -19.49 17.58 4.25
C GLU A 37 -18.90 17.41 2.84
N ASP A 38 -19.20 18.32 1.91
CA ASP A 38 -18.67 18.25 0.54
C ASP A 38 -17.14 18.27 0.51
N LEU A 39 -16.58 17.55 -0.47
CA LEU A 39 -15.14 17.52 -0.74
C LEU A 39 -14.86 18.07 -2.15
N PRO A 40 -14.71 19.40 -2.31
CA PRO A 40 -14.54 20.05 -3.61
C PRO A 40 -13.44 19.48 -4.54
N PRO A 41 -12.24 19.09 -4.07
CA PRO A 41 -11.12 18.73 -4.96
C PRO A 41 -11.25 17.34 -5.59
N ILE A 42 -12.22 16.52 -5.18
CA ILE A 42 -12.25 15.09 -5.49
C ILE A 42 -12.46 14.79 -6.99
N HIS A 43 -13.28 15.57 -7.68
CA HIS A 43 -13.43 15.43 -9.13
C HIS A 43 -12.13 15.76 -9.86
N LYS A 44 -11.38 16.77 -9.39
CA LYS A 44 -10.07 17.13 -9.95
C LYS A 44 -9.03 16.04 -9.67
N ASN A 45 -9.03 15.48 -8.47
CA ASN A 45 -8.18 14.35 -8.12
C ASN A 45 -8.33 13.20 -9.13
N VAL A 46 -9.57 12.75 -9.38
CA VAL A 46 -9.85 11.66 -10.33
C VAL A 46 -9.42 12.01 -11.76
N ARG A 47 -9.76 13.21 -12.24
CA ARG A 47 -9.42 13.67 -13.58
C ARG A 47 -7.91 13.71 -13.82
N ASP A 48 -7.16 14.34 -12.91
CA ASP A 48 -5.72 14.47 -13.05
C ASP A 48 -5.02 13.11 -12.91
N LEU A 49 -5.44 12.29 -11.95
CA LEU A 49 -4.88 10.95 -11.74
C LEU A 49 -5.15 10.04 -12.94
N ARG A 50 -6.34 10.11 -13.54
CA ARG A 50 -6.67 9.38 -14.77
C ARG A 50 -5.67 9.71 -15.88
N THR A 51 -5.45 11.00 -16.15
CA THR A 51 -4.56 11.44 -17.22
C THR A 51 -3.16 10.84 -17.09
N VAL A 52 -2.58 10.88 -15.89
CA VAL A 52 -1.22 10.38 -15.67
C VAL A 52 -1.15 8.85 -15.62
N LEU A 53 -2.21 8.17 -15.17
CA LEU A 53 -2.28 6.71 -15.24
C LEU A 53 -2.41 6.21 -16.69
N GLU A 54 -3.21 6.89 -17.52
CA GLU A 54 -3.32 6.58 -18.96
C GLU A 54 -1.95 6.77 -19.66
N GLN A 55 -1.18 7.80 -19.31
CA GLN A 55 0.20 7.98 -19.78
C GLN A 55 1.15 6.85 -19.33
N ARG A 56 0.86 6.23 -18.16
CA ARG A 56 1.57 5.03 -17.67
C ARG A 56 0.98 3.72 -18.20
N GLY A 57 0.13 3.78 -19.23
CA GLY A 57 -0.39 2.62 -19.95
C GLY A 57 -1.58 1.93 -19.27
N PHE A 58 -2.22 2.55 -18.27
CA PHE A 58 -3.44 2.01 -17.68
C PHE A 58 -4.66 2.25 -18.58
N GLU A 59 -5.49 1.22 -18.69
CA GLU A 59 -6.87 1.36 -19.14
C GLU A 59 -7.74 1.77 -17.95
N VAL A 60 -8.17 3.03 -17.93
CA VAL A 60 -8.83 3.65 -16.78
C VAL A 60 -10.36 3.65 -16.93
N SER A 61 -11.05 3.03 -15.97
CA SER A 61 -12.48 3.22 -15.69
C SER A 61 -12.64 4.21 -14.54
N GLN A 62 -13.67 5.06 -14.58
CA GLN A 62 -13.94 6.00 -13.49
C GLN A 62 -15.42 6.09 -13.13
N GLY A 63 -15.72 6.47 -11.89
CA GLY A 63 -17.05 6.86 -11.44
C GLY A 63 -16.97 8.04 -10.48
N LEU A 64 -17.84 9.03 -10.67
CA LEU A 64 -17.92 10.22 -9.83
C LEU A 64 -19.26 10.23 -9.09
N ASP A 65 -19.23 10.58 -7.82
CA ASP A 65 -20.41 10.73 -6.95
C ASP A 65 -21.33 9.51 -6.99
N LEU A 66 -20.73 8.32 -6.88
CA LEU A 66 -21.46 7.07 -6.92
C LEU A 66 -22.15 6.84 -5.57
N ASP A 67 -23.47 6.62 -5.62
CA ASP A 67 -24.19 6.01 -4.52
C ASP A 67 -23.72 4.55 -4.32
N GLN A 68 -24.23 3.89 -3.28
CA GLN A 68 -23.75 2.56 -2.93
C GLN A 68 -24.03 1.52 -4.03
N ALA A 69 -25.21 1.55 -4.64
CA ALA A 69 -25.59 0.56 -5.65
C ALA A 69 -24.71 0.72 -6.90
N ALA A 70 -24.52 1.96 -7.35
CA ALA A 70 -23.65 2.28 -8.47
C ALA A 70 -22.18 1.94 -8.17
N ALA A 71 -21.69 2.23 -6.96
CA ALA A 71 -20.33 1.91 -6.56
C ALA A 71 -20.08 0.39 -6.51
N ARG A 72 -21.03 -0.39 -5.98
CA ARG A 72 -20.97 -1.87 -6.02
C ARG A 72 -20.96 -2.40 -7.46
N ALA A 73 -21.83 -1.87 -8.32
CA ALA A 73 -21.88 -2.28 -9.72
C ALA A 73 -20.59 -1.95 -10.48
N ALA A 74 -20.01 -0.77 -10.26
CA ALA A 74 -18.74 -0.36 -10.84
C ALA A 74 -17.59 -1.29 -10.39
N THR A 75 -17.49 -1.57 -9.10
CA THR A 75 -16.49 -2.48 -8.54
C THR A 75 -16.66 -3.90 -9.06
N ALA A 76 -17.88 -4.42 -9.13
CA ALA A 76 -18.16 -5.76 -9.68
C ALA A 76 -17.80 -5.87 -11.16
N THR A 77 -18.11 -4.84 -11.95
CA THR A 77 -17.75 -4.76 -13.38
C THR A 77 -16.24 -4.76 -13.56
N PHE A 78 -15.55 -3.94 -12.77
CA PHE A 78 -14.09 -3.90 -12.77
C PHE A 78 -13.48 -5.23 -12.34
N ALA A 79 -14.00 -5.87 -11.28
CA ALA A 79 -13.55 -7.17 -10.81
C ALA A 79 -13.75 -8.26 -11.88
N ALA A 80 -14.85 -8.23 -12.63
CA ALA A 80 -15.07 -9.13 -13.77
C ALA A 80 -14.02 -8.93 -14.87
N LYS A 81 -13.71 -7.67 -15.21
CA LYS A 81 -12.64 -7.34 -16.17
C LYS A 81 -11.28 -7.82 -15.69
N VAL A 82 -10.97 -7.59 -14.42
CA VAL A 82 -9.74 -8.07 -13.79
C VAL A 82 -9.69 -9.60 -13.85
N ARG A 83 -10.75 -10.33 -13.49
CA ARG A 83 -10.76 -11.81 -13.58
C ARG A 83 -10.52 -12.35 -14.99
N ALA A 84 -10.93 -11.60 -16.02
CA ALA A 84 -10.67 -11.96 -17.42
C ALA A 84 -9.22 -11.67 -17.87
N ALA A 85 -8.46 -10.84 -17.13
CA ALA A 85 -7.09 -10.47 -17.46
C ALA A 85 -6.06 -11.53 -17.01
N PRO A 86 -4.92 -11.67 -17.71
CA PRO A 86 -3.84 -12.59 -17.36
C PRO A 86 -3.38 -12.48 -15.90
N PRO A 87 -2.93 -13.57 -15.23
CA PRO A 87 -2.56 -13.58 -13.81
C PRO A 87 -1.50 -12.54 -13.39
N ASP A 88 -0.68 -12.08 -14.32
CA ASP A 88 0.46 -11.18 -14.16
C ASP A 88 0.15 -9.70 -14.43
N ALA A 89 -1.12 -9.38 -14.74
CA ALA A 89 -1.65 -8.03 -14.92
C ALA A 89 -1.39 -7.10 -13.72
N THR A 90 -1.34 -5.79 -14.00
CA THR A 90 -1.26 -4.73 -12.99
C THR A 90 -2.63 -4.09 -12.82
N VAL A 91 -3.13 -4.02 -11.59
CA VAL A 91 -4.48 -3.56 -11.27
C VAL A 91 -4.37 -2.43 -10.27
N LEU A 92 -5.10 -1.33 -10.48
CA LEU A 92 -5.18 -0.22 -9.55
C LEU A 92 -6.63 0.12 -9.23
N PHE A 93 -6.98 0.11 -7.95
CA PHE A 93 -8.20 0.71 -7.43
C PHE A 93 -7.82 2.01 -6.73
N TYR A 94 -8.53 3.09 -7.01
CA TYR A 94 -8.36 4.37 -6.34
C TYR A 94 -9.71 4.83 -5.82
N PHE A 95 -9.75 5.25 -4.55
CA PHE A 95 -10.90 5.90 -3.96
C PHE A 95 -10.48 7.23 -3.34
N SER A 96 -11.26 8.28 -3.60
CA SER A 96 -11.14 9.55 -2.89
C SER A 96 -12.50 10.08 -2.46
N GLY A 97 -12.62 10.46 -1.20
CA GLY A 97 -13.89 10.80 -0.58
C GLY A 97 -13.83 10.68 0.95
N HIS A 98 -14.99 10.53 1.60
CA HIS A 98 -15.05 10.24 3.03
C HIS A 98 -14.75 8.77 3.31
N GLY A 99 -14.04 8.54 4.42
CA GLY A 99 -13.74 7.22 4.96
C GLY A 99 -14.21 7.13 6.40
N ALA A 100 -14.67 5.94 6.80
CA ALA A 100 -15.09 5.66 8.17
C ALA A 100 -14.58 4.30 8.62
N GLN A 101 -14.45 4.11 9.93
CA GLN A 101 -14.16 2.80 10.53
C GLN A 101 -15.35 2.39 11.41
N VAL A 102 -15.86 1.19 11.19
CA VAL A 102 -16.90 0.58 12.04
C VAL A 102 -16.51 -0.88 12.27
N ASP A 103 -16.49 -1.33 13.53
CA ASP A 103 -16.19 -2.72 13.90
C ASP A 103 -14.92 -3.28 13.25
N ALA A 104 -13.83 -2.51 13.27
CA ALA A 104 -12.55 -2.85 12.64
C ALA A 104 -12.56 -2.93 11.09
N GLU A 105 -13.69 -2.65 10.44
CA GLU A 105 -13.84 -2.59 8.98
C GLU A 105 -13.65 -1.16 8.44
N ASN A 106 -12.97 -1.08 7.30
CA ASN A 106 -12.70 0.16 6.58
C ASN A 106 -13.80 0.43 5.57
N LEU A 107 -14.57 1.51 5.77
CA LEU A 107 -15.67 1.90 4.91
C LEU A 107 -15.27 3.08 4.02
N LEU A 108 -15.55 2.95 2.73
CA LEU A 108 -15.47 3.99 1.71
C LEU A 108 -16.88 4.54 1.52
N VAL A 109 -17.13 5.74 2.06
CA VAL A 109 -18.48 6.30 2.15
C VAL A 109 -18.99 6.67 0.76
N SER A 110 -20.17 6.15 0.41
CA SER A 110 -20.80 6.44 -0.87
C SER A 110 -21.31 7.88 -0.92
N ALA A 111 -21.45 8.43 -2.13
CA ALA A 111 -21.98 9.78 -2.29
C ALA A 111 -23.39 9.91 -1.69
N ARG A 112 -23.73 11.12 -1.25
CA ARG A 112 -25.00 11.51 -0.60
C ARG A 112 -25.25 10.84 0.76
N VAL A 113 -24.38 9.94 1.22
CA VAL A 113 -24.44 9.40 2.58
C VAL A 113 -23.79 10.40 3.52
N ASN A 114 -24.51 10.79 4.57
CA ASN A 114 -23.90 11.62 5.61
C ASN A 114 -22.75 10.83 6.27
N PRO A 115 -21.48 11.27 6.19
CA PRO A 115 -20.37 10.57 6.82
C PRO A 115 -20.54 10.48 8.35
N LYS A 116 -21.32 11.40 8.95
CA LYS A 116 -21.68 11.44 10.38
C LYS A 116 -22.87 10.57 10.76
N ALA A 117 -23.38 9.75 9.85
CA ALA A 117 -24.49 8.84 10.14
C ALA A 117 -24.11 7.80 11.21
N ARG A 118 -25.13 7.17 11.81
CA ARG A 118 -24.91 6.09 12.78
C ARG A 118 -24.15 4.91 12.13
N PRO A 119 -23.33 4.16 12.89
CA PRO A 119 -22.52 3.07 12.36
C PRO A 119 -23.30 2.07 11.49
N GLU A 120 -24.52 1.70 11.89
CA GLU A 120 -25.35 0.72 11.17
C GLU A 120 -25.76 1.25 9.78
N THR A 121 -26.00 2.56 9.67
CA THR A 121 -26.27 3.23 8.39
C THR A 121 -25.03 3.29 7.52
N LEU A 122 -23.87 3.63 8.10
CA LEU A 122 -22.61 3.69 7.35
C LEU A 122 -22.25 2.32 6.77
N VAL A 123 -22.35 1.25 7.56
CA VAL A 123 -22.10 -0.13 7.10
C VAL A 123 -23.06 -0.50 5.96
N ARG A 124 -24.34 -0.16 6.10
CA ARG A 124 -25.36 -0.48 5.09
C ARG A 124 -25.27 0.34 3.82
N SER A 125 -24.69 1.54 3.85
CA SER A 125 -24.70 2.49 2.73
C SER A 125 -23.32 2.81 2.15
N SER A 126 -22.27 2.11 2.59
CA SER A 126 -20.88 2.31 2.11
C SER A 126 -20.33 1.04 1.45
N LEU A 127 -19.13 1.13 0.88
CA LEU A 127 -18.33 -0.04 0.49
C LEU A 127 -17.33 -0.38 1.58
N ALA A 128 -17.23 -1.66 1.95
CA ALA A 128 -16.12 -2.13 2.76
C ALA A 128 -14.88 -2.38 1.89
N LEU A 129 -13.74 -1.77 2.23
CA LEU A 129 -12.48 -1.95 1.51
C LEU A 129 -12.07 -3.41 1.43
N THR A 130 -12.09 -4.14 2.56
CA THR A 130 -11.63 -5.52 2.59
C THR A 130 -12.60 -6.46 1.90
N ARG A 131 -13.91 -6.35 2.17
CA ARG A 131 -14.93 -7.27 1.65
C ARG A 131 -15.38 -6.90 0.24
N ASP A 132 -15.79 -5.67 0.02
CA ASP A 132 -16.48 -5.24 -1.20
C ASP A 132 -15.51 -4.79 -2.31
N VAL A 133 -14.24 -4.52 -1.99
CA VAL A 133 -13.21 -4.12 -2.98
C VAL A 133 -12.12 -5.18 -3.09
N MET A 134 -11.31 -5.36 -2.05
CA MET A 134 -10.18 -6.30 -2.09
C MET A 134 -10.63 -7.76 -2.18
N GLY A 135 -11.75 -8.12 -1.53
CA GLY A 135 -12.32 -9.47 -1.55
C GLY A 135 -12.94 -9.86 -2.89
N GLU A 136 -13.36 -8.89 -3.69
CA GLU A 136 -13.90 -9.11 -5.04
C GLU A 136 -12.80 -9.28 -6.10
N LEU A 137 -11.62 -8.71 -5.85
CA LEU A 137 -10.48 -8.82 -6.74
C LEU A 137 -9.75 -10.16 -6.54
N PRO A 138 -9.37 -10.87 -7.62
CA PRO A 138 -8.63 -12.11 -7.49
C PRO A 138 -7.23 -11.86 -6.91
N VAL A 139 -6.78 -12.75 -6.03
CA VAL A 139 -5.40 -12.74 -5.50
C VAL A 139 -4.42 -13.05 -6.65
N ARG A 140 -3.38 -12.22 -6.81
CA ARG A 140 -2.48 -12.24 -7.98
C ARG A 140 -1.01 -12.31 -7.59
N PRO A 141 -0.49 -13.45 -7.08
CA PRO A 141 0.92 -13.55 -6.67
C PRO A 141 1.93 -13.36 -7.82
N ARG A 142 1.51 -13.52 -9.07
CA ARG A 142 2.36 -13.28 -10.25
C ARG A 142 2.19 -11.89 -10.85
N GLY A 143 1.25 -11.09 -10.34
CA GLY A 143 0.92 -9.75 -10.81
C GLY A 143 0.99 -8.73 -9.68
N LEU A 144 0.31 -7.60 -9.85
CA LEU A 144 0.29 -6.53 -8.86
C LEU A 144 -1.11 -5.94 -8.74
N THR A 145 -1.71 -5.99 -7.56
CA THR A 145 -2.99 -5.31 -7.25
C THR A 145 -2.75 -4.18 -6.27
N MET A 146 -3.07 -2.96 -6.66
CA MET A 146 -2.84 -1.75 -5.88
C MET A 146 -4.19 -1.17 -5.47
N ALA A 147 -4.35 -0.80 -4.20
CA ALA A 147 -5.48 -0.02 -3.74
C ALA A 147 -4.98 1.26 -3.09
N VAL A 148 -5.48 2.41 -3.55
CA VAL A 148 -5.08 3.73 -3.07
C VAL A 148 -6.29 4.42 -2.47
N ILE A 149 -6.24 4.68 -1.17
CA ILE A 149 -7.35 5.21 -0.39
C ILE A 149 -7.00 6.62 0.09
N ASP A 150 -7.48 7.62 -0.65
CA ASP A 150 -7.34 9.05 -0.34
C ASP A 150 -8.60 9.58 0.35
N ALA A 151 -8.80 9.11 1.58
CA ALA A 151 -9.95 9.41 2.41
C ALA A 151 -9.54 9.68 3.86
N CYS A 152 -10.38 10.44 4.58
CA CYS A 152 -10.18 10.69 6.00
C CYS A 152 -10.14 9.38 6.81
N ARG A 153 -9.25 9.31 7.81
CA ARG A 153 -9.25 8.28 8.86
C ARG A 153 -9.73 8.92 10.16
N THR A 154 -10.98 9.37 10.20
CA THR A 154 -11.62 9.91 11.41
C THR A 154 -12.96 9.23 11.66
N SER A 155 -13.15 8.68 12.86
CA SER A 155 -14.47 8.35 13.39
C SER A 155 -15.11 9.65 13.90
N LEU A 156 -16.41 9.79 13.66
CA LEU A 156 -17.15 11.02 13.99
C LEU A 156 -17.70 11.01 15.42
N ARG A 157 -17.16 10.13 16.28
CA ARG A 157 -17.55 10.09 17.69
C ARG A 157 -16.54 10.63 18.67
N ASP A 158 -15.25 10.70 18.40
CA ASP A 158 -14.33 11.31 19.35
C ASP A 158 -13.02 11.74 18.67
N VAL A 159 -12.83 13.05 18.51
CA VAL A 159 -11.51 13.64 18.23
C VAL A 159 -10.52 13.33 19.39
N ALA A 160 -11.03 12.87 20.53
CA ALA A 160 -10.27 12.40 21.69
C ALA A 160 -9.90 10.90 21.65
N SER A 161 -10.53 10.05 20.82
CA SER A 161 -10.28 8.59 20.81
C SER A 161 -9.36 8.11 19.67
N GLY A 162 -9.08 8.96 18.67
CA GLY A 162 -8.09 8.65 17.64
C GLY A 162 -8.46 7.50 16.70
N GLU A 163 -9.76 7.22 16.50
CA GLU A 163 -10.19 6.15 15.62
C GLU A 163 -10.35 6.65 14.17
N GLY A 164 -9.92 5.84 13.20
CA GLY A 164 -9.83 6.13 11.77
C GLY A 164 -9.57 4.83 11.03
N LEU A 165 -9.54 4.76 9.68
CA LEU A 165 -9.42 3.46 8.98
C LEU A 165 -8.40 2.52 9.65
N ASN A 166 -8.79 1.29 9.94
CA ASN A 166 -7.97 0.28 10.58
C ASN A 166 -6.75 -0.07 9.71
N GLN A 167 -5.62 -0.44 10.33
CA GLN A 167 -4.58 -1.12 9.57
C GLN A 167 -5.12 -2.43 8.99
N VAL A 168 -4.71 -2.73 7.75
CA VAL A 168 -5.09 -3.94 7.02
C VAL A 168 -3.86 -4.71 6.61
N GLU A 169 -4.02 -6.01 6.42
CA GLU A 169 -3.01 -6.83 5.75
C GLU A 169 -3.33 -6.91 4.26
N ALA A 170 -2.31 -6.68 3.42
CA ALA A 170 -2.46 -6.79 1.98
C ALA A 170 -2.51 -8.27 1.55
N PRO A 171 -3.50 -8.68 0.72
CA PRO A 171 -3.48 -10.01 0.11
C PRO A 171 -2.21 -10.24 -0.71
N ALA A 172 -1.83 -11.50 -0.92
CA ALA A 172 -0.65 -11.83 -1.73
C ALA A 172 -0.73 -11.22 -3.14
N GLY A 173 0.37 -10.61 -3.57
CA GLY A 173 0.43 -9.83 -4.81
C GLY A 173 -0.19 -8.43 -4.72
N SER A 174 -0.49 -7.93 -3.52
CA SER A 174 -1.16 -6.63 -3.35
C SER A 174 -0.34 -5.58 -2.58
N LEU A 175 -0.65 -4.33 -2.84
CA LEU A 175 -0.19 -3.14 -2.11
C LEU A 175 -1.40 -2.25 -1.83
N ILE A 176 -1.58 -1.83 -0.58
CA ILE A 176 -2.64 -0.90 -0.19
C ILE A 176 -1.99 0.34 0.41
N ALA A 177 -2.20 1.49 -0.22
CA ALA A 177 -1.69 2.77 0.22
C ALA A 177 -2.83 3.66 0.73
N PHE A 178 -2.64 4.24 1.91
CA PHE A 178 -3.58 5.17 2.53
C PHE A 178 -2.95 6.55 2.62
N ALA A 179 -3.73 7.58 2.29
CA ALA A 179 -3.24 8.97 2.25
C ALA A 179 -2.76 9.51 3.60
N THR A 180 -3.25 8.93 4.70
CA THR A 180 -2.93 9.39 6.05
C THR A 180 -2.77 8.23 7.03
N GLY A 181 -2.16 8.51 8.18
CA GLY A 181 -2.00 7.59 9.29
C GLY A 181 -3.32 7.32 10.01
N ALA A 182 -3.35 6.27 10.83
CA ALA A 182 -4.57 5.89 11.53
C ALA A 182 -5.02 6.99 12.51
N GLY A 183 -6.32 7.23 12.59
CA GLY A 183 -6.88 8.26 13.46
C GLY A 183 -6.57 9.71 13.07
N ARG A 184 -6.02 9.95 11.87
CA ARG A 184 -5.70 11.30 11.38
C ARG A 184 -6.57 11.64 10.16
N PRO A 185 -7.10 12.87 10.06
CA PRO A 185 -7.82 13.29 8.86
C PRO A 185 -6.89 13.35 7.65
N ALA A 186 -7.46 13.10 6.47
CA ALA A 186 -6.83 13.46 5.20
C ALA A 186 -7.37 14.85 4.83
N ILE A 187 -6.50 15.86 4.81
CA ILE A 187 -6.93 17.24 4.57
C ILE A 187 -7.25 17.42 3.09
N ALA A 188 -8.49 17.74 2.80
CA ALA A 188 -8.93 18.26 1.52
C ALA A 188 -8.97 19.81 1.57
N PRO A 189 -8.36 20.51 0.60
CA PRO A 189 -8.60 21.94 0.42
C PRO A 189 -10.09 22.21 0.14
N ALA A 190 -10.60 23.36 0.58
CA ALA A 190 -11.94 23.84 0.20
C ALA A 190 -12.02 24.35 -1.27
N ASP A 191 -10.89 24.34 -1.99
CA ASP A 191 -10.77 24.82 -3.36
C ASP A 191 -10.83 23.64 -4.35
N GLU A 192 -11.84 23.64 -5.21
CA GLU A 192 -12.04 22.61 -6.25
C GLU A 192 -10.94 22.61 -7.33
N ASN A 193 -10.16 23.69 -7.45
CA ASN A 193 -9.05 23.78 -8.39
C ASN A 193 -7.75 23.18 -7.84
N ARG A 194 -7.74 22.77 -6.57
CA ARG A 194 -6.62 22.07 -5.95
C ARG A 194 -6.85 20.57 -5.90
N LYS A 195 -5.76 19.84 -5.70
CA LYS A 195 -5.79 18.41 -5.35
C LYS A 195 -5.62 18.26 -3.84
N THR A 196 -6.06 17.13 -3.29
CA THR A 196 -5.62 16.71 -1.94
C THR A 196 -4.10 16.56 -1.90
N PHE A 197 -3.48 16.66 -0.72
CA PHE A 197 -2.02 16.54 -0.61
C PHE A 197 -1.49 15.22 -1.17
N TYR A 198 -2.16 14.11 -0.84
CA TYR A 198 -1.74 12.81 -1.32
C TYR A 198 -1.87 12.67 -2.84
N THR A 199 -3.03 13.02 -3.41
CA THR A 199 -3.21 12.94 -4.86
C THR A 199 -2.33 13.94 -5.61
N ALA A 200 -2.01 15.10 -5.03
CA ALA A 200 -1.05 16.04 -5.59
C ALA A 200 0.35 15.41 -5.73
N SER A 201 0.86 14.80 -4.66
CA SER A 201 2.16 14.11 -4.67
C SER A 201 2.16 12.87 -5.56
N LEU A 202 1.07 12.09 -5.59
CA LEU A 202 0.93 10.93 -6.47
C LEU A 202 0.95 11.32 -7.94
N VAL A 203 0.17 12.32 -8.34
CA VAL A 203 0.15 12.84 -9.72
C VAL A 203 1.54 13.37 -10.10
N LYS A 204 2.14 14.22 -9.26
CA LYS A 204 3.50 14.77 -9.48
C LYS A 204 4.52 13.66 -9.73
N LEU A 205 4.54 12.63 -8.90
CA LEU A 205 5.53 11.54 -9.02
C LEU A 205 5.21 10.59 -10.17
N LEU A 206 3.93 10.33 -10.49
CA LEU A 206 3.58 9.60 -11.71
C LEU A 206 4.00 10.35 -12.97
N GLU A 207 4.02 11.69 -12.97
CA GLU A 207 4.51 12.50 -14.09
C GLU A 207 6.04 12.50 -14.19
N SER A 208 6.74 12.70 -13.06
CA SER A 208 8.17 13.01 -13.07
C SER A 208 9.10 11.84 -12.77
N ALA A 209 8.61 10.76 -12.15
CA ALA A 209 9.46 9.64 -11.75
C ALA A 209 9.96 8.88 -12.97
N SER A 210 11.17 8.32 -12.84
CA SER A 210 11.74 7.49 -13.89
C SER A 210 10.91 6.23 -14.09
N ASP A 211 10.74 5.87 -15.35
CA ASP A 211 10.17 4.62 -15.84
C ASP A 211 10.77 3.35 -15.22
N GLU A 212 12.02 3.42 -14.75
CA GLU A 212 12.77 2.28 -14.22
C GLU A 212 12.48 1.95 -12.75
N ILE A 213 11.82 2.85 -12.01
CA ILE A 213 11.44 2.56 -10.61
C ILE A 213 10.22 1.65 -10.58
N SER A 214 10.05 0.95 -9.46
CA SER A 214 8.88 0.11 -9.24
C SER A 214 7.67 0.90 -8.74
N PHE A 215 6.44 0.40 -8.95
CA PHE A 215 5.26 0.96 -8.28
C PHE A 215 5.38 0.95 -6.75
N SER A 216 6.03 -0.08 -6.20
CA SER A 216 6.29 -0.19 -4.76
C SER A 216 7.19 0.94 -4.24
N ASP A 217 8.23 1.29 -5.00
CA ASP A 217 9.10 2.44 -4.69
C ASP A 217 8.38 3.76 -4.93
N LEU A 218 7.59 3.88 -6.00
CA LEU A 218 6.77 5.06 -6.27
C LEU A 218 5.87 5.39 -5.07
N PHE A 219 5.13 4.43 -4.52
CA PHE A 219 4.26 4.71 -3.36
C PHE A 219 5.05 5.09 -2.10
N ARG A 220 6.27 4.57 -1.92
CA ARG A 220 7.18 5.01 -0.84
C ARG A 220 7.69 6.43 -1.09
N LEU A 221 8.01 6.80 -2.33
CA LEU A 221 8.33 8.19 -2.69
C LEU A 221 7.15 9.12 -2.46
N VAL A 222 5.92 8.70 -2.79
CA VAL A 222 4.69 9.48 -2.49
C VAL A 222 4.55 9.68 -0.99
N LYS A 223 4.78 8.64 -0.18
CA LYS A 223 4.79 8.76 1.29
C LYS A 223 5.79 9.83 1.75
N LEU A 224 7.02 9.81 1.24
CA LEU A 224 8.06 10.77 1.60
C LEU A 224 7.73 12.20 1.13
N ASP A 225 7.25 12.35 -0.10
CA ASP A 225 6.91 13.66 -0.68
C ASP A 225 5.74 14.31 0.06
N VAL A 226 4.67 13.56 0.39
CA VAL A 226 3.53 14.08 1.17
C VAL A 226 4.00 14.60 2.53
N GLN A 227 4.81 13.81 3.24
CA GLN A 227 5.35 14.22 4.54
C GLN A 227 6.19 15.50 4.40
N ASN A 228 7.09 15.53 3.42
CA ASN A 228 7.95 16.67 3.17
C ASN A 228 7.16 17.93 2.81
N VAL A 229 6.19 17.83 1.90
CA VAL A 229 5.33 18.94 1.47
C VAL A 229 4.54 19.50 2.65
N MET A 230 3.97 18.63 3.49
CA MET A 230 3.14 19.09 4.61
C MET A 230 3.94 19.63 5.79
N LEU A 231 5.06 18.98 6.16
CA LEU A 231 5.93 19.45 7.24
C LEU A 231 6.59 20.79 6.91
N ASN A 232 6.84 21.06 5.63
CA ASN A 232 7.41 22.32 5.16
C ASN A 232 6.36 23.29 4.59
N HIS A 233 5.07 23.04 4.81
CA HIS A 233 4.01 23.87 4.24
C HIS A 233 4.14 25.33 4.74
N PRO A 234 3.95 26.37 3.90
CA PRO A 234 4.11 27.77 4.33
C PRO A 234 3.23 28.16 5.52
N LEU A 235 2.00 27.63 5.58
CA LEU A 235 1.07 27.84 6.70
C LEU A 235 1.40 26.91 7.89
N PRO A 236 1.80 27.43 9.07
CA PRO A 236 2.15 26.61 10.23
C PRO A 236 1.03 25.71 10.73
N LEU A 237 -0.23 26.16 10.63
CA LEU A 237 -1.40 25.37 11.03
C LEU A 237 -1.47 24.05 10.26
N LEU A 238 -1.18 24.05 8.95
CA LEU A 238 -1.21 22.84 8.14
C LEU A 238 -0.09 21.86 8.47
N ARG A 239 1.02 22.32 9.05
CA ARG A 239 2.11 21.44 9.52
C ARG A 239 1.68 20.59 10.72
N GLN A 240 0.81 21.12 11.58
CA GLN A 240 0.28 20.39 12.75
C GLN A 240 -0.61 19.21 12.35
N PHE A 241 -1.17 19.26 11.13
CA PHE A 241 -1.97 18.21 10.53
C PHE A 241 -1.22 17.46 9.42
N ALA A 242 0.12 17.48 9.46
CA ALA A 242 0.93 16.75 8.49
C ALA A 242 0.51 15.28 8.43
N GLN A 243 0.27 14.80 7.20
CA GLN A 243 -0.15 13.43 6.95
C GLN A 243 1.08 12.55 6.81
N PHE A 244 1.00 11.36 7.40
CA PHE A 244 2.00 10.33 7.30
C PHE A 244 1.36 9.13 6.59
N PRO A 245 1.48 9.03 5.25
CA PRO A 245 0.86 7.94 4.51
C PRO A 245 1.31 6.57 5.01
N PHE A 246 0.39 5.62 4.95
CA PHE A 246 0.60 4.25 5.40
C PHE A 246 0.51 3.29 4.21
N ILE A 247 1.38 2.28 4.18
CA ILE A 247 1.40 1.25 3.14
C ILE A 247 1.30 -0.11 3.82
N ALA A 248 0.38 -0.95 3.35
CA ALA A 248 0.36 -2.38 3.60
C ALA A 248 0.81 -3.09 2.33
N GLU A 249 1.85 -3.93 2.40
CA GLU A 249 2.43 -4.55 1.21
C GLU A 249 2.67 -6.05 1.34
N ASN A 250 2.26 -6.80 0.33
CA ASN A 250 2.53 -8.23 0.15
C ASN A 250 2.76 -8.54 -1.34
N THR A 251 3.49 -7.67 -2.02
CA THR A 251 3.89 -7.87 -3.42
C THR A 251 4.81 -9.07 -3.54
N GLN A 252 4.77 -9.78 -4.65
CA GLN A 252 5.63 -10.94 -4.89
C GLN A 252 6.50 -10.76 -6.14
N VAL A 253 6.17 -9.75 -6.95
CA VAL A 253 6.88 -9.38 -8.16
C VAL A 253 7.14 -7.87 -8.18
N THR A 254 8.26 -7.48 -8.77
CA THR A 254 8.54 -6.07 -9.04
C THR A 254 7.93 -5.69 -10.38
N ARG A 255 7.15 -4.61 -10.40
CA ARG A 255 6.58 -4.02 -11.63
C ARG A 255 7.06 -2.59 -11.78
N ARG A 256 7.72 -2.30 -12.91
CA ARG A 256 8.23 -0.98 -13.27
C ARG A 256 7.10 -0.04 -13.70
N LEU A 257 7.34 1.27 -13.60
CA LEU A 257 6.40 2.28 -14.07
C LEU A 257 6.28 2.30 -15.59
N ALA A 258 7.35 2.02 -16.34
CA ALA A 258 7.23 1.79 -17.78
C ALA A 258 6.51 0.46 -18.08
N PRO A 259 5.60 0.45 -19.07
CA PRO A 259 5.20 -0.77 -19.76
C PRO A 259 6.42 -1.56 -20.25
N LEU A 260 6.39 -2.89 -20.21
CA LEU A 260 7.37 -3.72 -20.90
C LEU A 260 7.34 -3.35 -22.39
N PRO A 261 8.50 -3.09 -23.01
CA PRO A 261 8.55 -2.95 -24.45
C PRO A 261 8.05 -4.25 -25.11
N PRO A 262 7.47 -4.19 -26.33
CA PRO A 262 7.20 -5.38 -27.11
C PRO A 262 8.47 -6.24 -27.20
N GLU A 263 8.35 -7.57 -27.16
CA GLU A 263 9.49 -8.51 -27.14
C GLU A 263 10.54 -8.25 -28.25
N ALA A 264 10.10 -7.74 -29.40
CA ALA A 264 10.97 -7.33 -30.52
C ALA A 264 11.82 -6.06 -30.27
N ALA A 265 11.54 -5.30 -29.21
CA ALA A 265 12.16 -4.02 -28.86
C ALA A 265 12.78 -4.03 -27.44
N ALA A 266 12.89 -5.19 -26.79
CA ALA A 266 13.54 -5.31 -25.50
C ALA A 266 15.06 -5.04 -25.65
N ALA A 267 15.46 -3.83 -25.29
CA ALA A 267 16.88 -3.48 -25.21
C ALA A 267 17.59 -4.37 -24.17
N PRO A 268 18.89 -4.67 -24.33
CA PRO A 268 19.63 -5.46 -23.36
C PRO A 268 19.56 -4.83 -21.96
N PRO A 269 19.71 -5.61 -20.86
CA PRO A 269 19.72 -5.09 -19.48
C PRO A 269 20.71 -3.93 -19.26
N GLU A 270 21.79 -3.89 -20.05
CA GLU A 270 22.77 -2.80 -20.09
C GLU A 270 22.15 -1.44 -20.44
N ALA A 271 21.02 -1.41 -21.16
CA ALA A 271 20.30 -0.19 -21.48
C ALA A 271 19.51 0.40 -20.29
N ARG A 272 19.53 -0.22 -19.09
CA ARG A 272 18.95 0.33 -17.84
C ARG A 272 19.95 1.24 -17.10
N PHE A 273 21.24 0.99 -17.24
CA PHE A 273 22.31 1.69 -16.54
C PHE A 273 23.14 2.54 -17.51
N ALA A 274 23.68 3.67 -17.05
CA ALA A 274 24.55 4.52 -17.84
C ALA A 274 25.98 3.97 -17.95
N SER A 275 26.39 3.12 -17.01
CA SER A 275 27.72 2.48 -16.98
C SER A 275 27.69 1.11 -16.32
N ARG A 276 28.78 0.34 -16.50
CA ARG A 276 28.98 -0.94 -15.80
C ARG A 276 29.15 -0.74 -14.28
N ASP A 277 29.74 0.38 -13.87
CA ASP A 277 29.92 0.71 -12.45
C ASP A 277 28.57 0.99 -11.79
N GLU A 278 27.66 1.72 -12.46
CA GLU A 278 26.29 1.92 -11.98
C GLU A 278 25.55 0.58 -11.84
N ALA A 279 25.69 -0.30 -12.83
CA ALA A 279 25.08 -1.64 -12.77
C ALA A 279 25.63 -2.48 -11.61
N ALA A 280 26.94 -2.42 -11.35
CA ALA A 280 27.58 -3.13 -10.26
C ALA A 280 27.16 -2.59 -8.88
N ASP A 281 27.16 -1.26 -8.70
CA ASP A 281 26.71 -0.62 -7.47
C ASP A 281 25.23 -0.91 -7.18
N TRP A 282 24.39 -0.90 -8.22
CA TRP A 282 22.98 -1.27 -8.09
C TRP A 282 22.79 -2.75 -7.72
N ALA A 283 23.53 -3.66 -8.37
CA ALA A 283 23.47 -5.08 -8.07
C ALA A 283 23.90 -5.36 -6.61
N ALA A 284 24.91 -4.66 -6.11
CA ALA A 284 25.32 -4.74 -4.70
C ALA A 284 24.20 -4.27 -3.76
N LEU A 285 23.52 -3.17 -4.09
CA LEU A 285 22.38 -2.66 -3.33
C LEU A 285 21.16 -3.58 -3.37
N GLU A 286 20.89 -4.26 -4.49
CA GLU A 286 19.81 -5.25 -4.59
C GLU A 286 20.10 -6.53 -3.81
N ALA A 287 21.36 -6.96 -3.76
CA ALA A 287 21.79 -8.14 -3.01
C ALA A 287 21.87 -7.89 -1.49
N ALA A 288 21.98 -6.64 -1.06
CA ALA A 288 22.10 -6.29 0.35
C ALA A 288 20.81 -6.55 1.14
N VAL A 289 20.96 -7.20 2.29
CA VAL A 289 19.84 -7.61 3.17
C VAL A 289 19.89 -6.90 4.52
N TRP A 290 21.09 -6.59 5.03
CA TRP A 290 21.23 -5.96 6.34
C TRP A 290 21.01 -4.43 6.25
N PRO A 291 20.15 -3.83 7.10
CA PRO A 291 19.79 -2.41 6.97
C PRO A 291 20.98 -1.44 6.95
N SER A 292 22.02 -1.68 7.76
CA SER A 292 23.20 -0.80 7.76
C SER A 292 23.96 -0.84 6.43
N ASP A 293 24.05 -2.02 5.81
CA ASP A 293 24.75 -2.20 4.53
C ASP A 293 23.91 -1.56 3.40
N ILE A 294 22.60 -1.77 3.41
CA ILE A 294 21.66 -1.16 2.46
C ILE A 294 21.72 0.37 2.54
N ALA A 295 21.67 0.95 3.74
CA ALA A 295 21.70 2.41 3.92
C ALA A 295 23.01 3.02 3.40
N GLN A 296 24.15 2.35 3.64
CA GLN A 296 25.45 2.77 3.14
C GLN A 296 25.52 2.68 1.62
N LEU A 297 25.21 1.50 1.05
CA LEU A 297 25.24 1.27 -0.40
C LEU A 297 24.30 2.20 -1.16
N ALA A 298 23.10 2.46 -0.63
CA ALA A 298 22.17 3.40 -1.24
C ALA A 298 22.67 4.85 -1.18
N THR A 299 23.36 5.22 -0.10
CA THR A 299 24.00 6.55 0.02
C THR A 299 25.14 6.71 -0.99
N ASP A 300 25.99 5.69 -1.12
CA ASP A 300 27.09 5.68 -2.07
C ASP A 300 26.57 5.68 -3.52
N PHE A 301 25.52 4.90 -3.82
CA PHE A 301 24.86 4.89 -5.12
C PHE A 301 24.34 6.27 -5.51
N LEU A 302 23.62 6.95 -4.61
CA LEU A 302 23.09 8.30 -4.87
C LEU A 302 24.21 9.34 -5.05
N LYS A 303 25.34 9.16 -4.36
CA LYS A 303 26.51 10.04 -4.49
C LYS A 303 27.26 9.81 -5.81
N ASN A 304 27.47 8.56 -6.19
CA ASN A 304 28.25 8.17 -7.36
C ASN A 304 27.43 8.34 -8.66
N HIS A 305 26.12 8.10 -8.59
CA HIS A 305 25.21 8.09 -9.74
C HIS A 305 23.99 9.02 -9.55
N PRO A 306 24.19 10.32 -9.29
CA PRO A 306 23.11 11.26 -8.94
C PRO A 306 22.06 11.47 -10.04
N LYS A 307 22.40 11.15 -11.29
CA LYS A 307 21.49 11.22 -12.45
C LYS A 307 20.93 9.85 -12.85
N SER A 308 21.15 8.82 -12.05
CA SER A 308 20.63 7.48 -12.31
C SER A 308 19.10 7.51 -12.43
N ARG A 309 18.57 6.73 -13.36
CA ARG A 309 17.13 6.44 -13.45
C ARG A 309 16.60 5.70 -12.22
N LEU A 310 17.48 5.12 -11.41
CA LEU A 310 17.15 4.38 -10.20
C LEU A 310 17.40 5.18 -8.91
N ALA A 311 17.75 6.48 -9.03
CA ALA A 311 17.96 7.34 -7.88
C ALA A 311 16.75 7.36 -6.93
N GLY A 312 15.52 7.37 -7.47
CA GLY A 312 14.31 7.29 -6.65
C GLY A 312 14.22 5.98 -5.84
N SER A 313 14.52 4.84 -6.45
CA SER A 313 14.54 3.55 -5.73
C SER A 313 15.69 3.46 -4.72
N ALA A 314 16.85 4.06 -5.01
CA ALA A 314 17.95 4.17 -4.05
C ALA A 314 17.58 5.06 -2.85
N GLU A 315 16.87 6.18 -3.09
CA GLU A 315 16.38 7.05 -2.02
C GLU A 315 15.39 6.33 -1.10
N VAL A 316 14.47 5.55 -1.68
CA VAL A 316 13.55 4.70 -0.93
C VAL A 316 14.32 3.68 -0.08
N ALA A 317 15.29 2.98 -0.67
CA ALA A 317 16.10 2.00 0.04
C ALA A 317 16.89 2.65 1.19
N ARG A 318 17.50 3.82 0.95
CA ARG A 318 18.23 4.59 1.97
C ARG A 318 17.31 4.99 3.12
N ALA A 319 16.15 5.57 2.83
CA ALA A 319 15.21 6.07 3.84
C ALA A 319 14.72 4.92 4.74
N GLY A 320 14.22 3.85 4.14
CA GLY A 320 13.69 2.70 4.89
C GLY A 320 14.77 1.93 5.66
N ALA A 321 15.95 1.73 5.06
CA ALA A 321 17.06 1.06 5.73
C ALA A 321 17.66 1.90 6.88
N THR A 322 17.63 3.22 6.78
CA THR A 322 18.06 4.12 7.86
C THR A 322 17.12 4.02 9.07
N GLU A 323 15.80 4.05 8.84
CA GLU A 323 14.80 3.83 9.88
C GLU A 323 14.96 2.45 10.53
N ALA A 324 15.07 1.41 9.71
CA ALA A 324 15.32 0.04 10.15
C ALA A 324 16.56 -0.10 11.03
N MET A 325 17.69 0.50 10.62
CA MET A 325 18.93 0.48 11.39
C MET A 325 18.77 1.18 12.75
N GLN A 326 18.06 2.31 12.81
CA GLN A 326 17.80 3.01 14.07
C GLN A 326 16.95 2.15 15.02
N ILE A 327 15.93 1.47 14.49
CA ILE A 327 15.07 0.57 15.26
C ILE A 327 15.86 -0.62 15.81
N LEU A 328 16.72 -1.25 15.01
CA LEU A 328 17.53 -2.40 15.45
C LEU A 328 18.55 -2.06 16.55
N ARG A 329 18.85 -0.78 16.78
CA ARG A 329 19.68 -0.32 17.91
C ARG A 329 18.89 -0.16 19.21
N ARG A 330 17.56 -0.23 19.16
CA ARG A 330 16.73 -0.09 20.36
C ARG A 330 16.86 -1.34 21.24
N ARG A 331 16.90 -1.15 22.55
CA ARG A 331 17.07 -2.24 23.52
C ARG A 331 15.87 -3.20 23.59
N ASP A 332 14.69 -2.74 23.18
CA ASP A 332 13.45 -3.51 23.16
C ASP A 332 13.27 -4.33 21.86
N VAL A 333 14.19 -4.24 20.90
CA VAL A 333 14.16 -5.03 19.67
C VAL A 333 15.28 -6.06 19.68
N ARG A 334 14.92 -7.33 19.93
CA ARG A 334 15.87 -8.45 20.02
C ARG A 334 16.09 -9.13 18.68
N LEU A 335 16.51 -8.36 17.68
CA LEU A 335 16.77 -8.86 16.33
C LEU A 335 18.17 -8.45 15.85
N PHE A 336 18.96 -9.43 15.42
CA PHE A 336 20.37 -9.26 15.08
C PHE A 336 20.64 -9.66 13.64
N ARG A 337 21.84 -9.34 13.12
CA ARG A 337 22.26 -9.64 11.74
C ARG A 337 22.07 -11.10 11.33
N THR A 338 22.20 -12.05 12.25
CA THR A 338 21.96 -13.48 11.98
C THR A 338 20.51 -13.78 11.58
N ALA A 339 19.54 -12.91 11.93
CA ALA A 339 18.15 -13.05 11.51
C ALA A 339 17.95 -12.77 10.01
N PHE A 340 18.86 -11.98 9.43
CA PHE A 340 18.80 -11.49 8.06
C PHE A 340 19.57 -12.38 7.08
N GLN A 341 20.00 -13.56 7.51
CA GLN A 341 20.73 -14.50 6.66
C GLN A 341 19.73 -15.34 5.86
N ALA A 342 19.87 -15.31 4.53
CA ALA A 342 19.09 -16.17 3.65
C ALA A 342 19.39 -17.64 3.96
N THR A 343 18.34 -18.45 4.06
CA THR A 343 18.41 -19.91 4.15
C THR A 343 17.43 -20.48 3.12
N ASN A 344 17.56 -21.76 2.76
CA ASN A 344 16.69 -22.38 1.75
C ASN A 344 15.19 -22.30 2.07
N GLU A 345 14.83 -22.05 3.33
CA GLU A 345 13.45 -21.99 3.81
C GLU A 345 12.97 -20.56 4.11
N LEU A 346 13.86 -19.55 4.05
CA LEU A 346 13.48 -18.15 4.17
C LEU A 346 13.39 -17.50 2.78
N PRO A 347 12.27 -16.87 2.42
CA PRO A 347 12.19 -16.15 1.16
C PRO A 347 13.19 -14.99 1.14
N ALA A 348 14.24 -15.09 0.32
CA ALA A 348 15.27 -14.05 0.22
C ALA A 348 14.67 -12.66 -0.07
N ALA A 349 13.61 -12.62 -0.89
CA ALA A 349 12.87 -11.40 -1.19
C ALA A 349 12.25 -10.74 0.05
N GLU A 350 11.71 -11.52 1.00
CA GLU A 350 11.13 -10.98 2.24
C GLU A 350 12.22 -10.41 3.15
N LEU A 351 13.38 -11.05 3.22
CA LEU A 351 14.52 -10.54 3.99
C LEU A 351 15.04 -9.22 3.42
N VAL A 352 15.15 -9.09 2.09
CA VAL A 352 15.55 -7.83 1.44
C VAL A 352 14.53 -6.73 1.74
N LYS A 353 13.23 -7.02 1.63
CA LYS A 353 12.17 -6.05 1.96
C LYS A 353 12.22 -5.62 3.42
N ALA A 354 12.32 -6.56 4.35
CA ALA A 354 12.47 -6.26 5.77
C ALA A 354 13.73 -5.45 6.04
N GLY A 355 14.85 -5.76 5.37
CA GLY A 355 16.10 -4.99 5.42
C GLY A 355 15.94 -3.53 4.96
N ARG A 356 15.04 -3.30 4.01
CA ARG A 356 14.63 -1.96 3.53
C ARG A 356 13.53 -1.31 4.38
N GLY A 357 13.22 -1.86 5.56
CA GLY A 357 12.23 -1.31 6.49
C GLY A 357 10.77 -1.67 6.17
N ASP A 358 10.51 -2.71 5.37
CA ASP A 358 9.15 -3.20 5.15
C ASP A 358 8.64 -3.94 6.39
N LYS A 359 7.72 -3.28 7.09
CA LYS A 359 7.09 -3.76 8.32
C LYS A 359 6.21 -5.01 8.12
N ASP A 360 5.65 -5.20 6.92
CA ASP A 360 4.75 -6.32 6.62
C ASP A 360 5.58 -7.55 6.23
N ALA A 361 6.69 -7.35 5.53
CA ALA A 361 7.70 -8.39 5.32
C ALA A 361 8.27 -8.90 6.66
N ALA A 362 8.61 -7.98 7.58
CA ALA A 362 9.05 -8.34 8.92
C ALA A 362 8.00 -9.15 9.70
N ALA A 363 6.72 -8.78 9.61
CA ALA A 363 5.62 -9.53 10.25
C ALA A 363 5.44 -10.92 9.63
N ARG A 364 5.51 -11.05 8.30
CA ARG A 364 5.45 -12.36 7.62
C ARG A 364 6.63 -13.25 8.03
N LEU A 365 7.84 -12.70 8.11
CA LEU A 365 9.02 -13.41 8.61
C LEU A 365 8.83 -13.88 10.05
N ALA A 366 8.20 -13.08 10.92
CA ALA A 366 7.88 -13.52 12.27
C ALA A 366 7.02 -14.79 12.25
N ARG A 367 5.93 -14.80 11.48
CA ARG A 367 4.98 -15.91 11.45
C ARG A 367 5.58 -17.25 10.99
N ILE A 368 6.68 -17.24 10.23
CA ILE A 368 7.45 -18.46 9.91
C ILE A 368 7.96 -19.15 11.19
N TYR A 369 8.34 -18.37 12.20
CA TYR A 369 8.84 -18.83 13.50
C TYR A 369 7.75 -18.94 14.57
N GLY A 370 6.50 -18.58 14.25
CA GLY A 370 5.36 -18.71 15.17
C GLY A 370 5.06 -20.16 15.53
N ARG A 371 4.19 -20.38 16.53
CA ARG A 371 3.81 -21.74 16.98
C ARG A 371 3.27 -22.62 15.86
N ASP A 372 2.48 -22.04 14.97
CA ASP A 372 1.89 -22.73 13.81
C ASP A 372 2.78 -22.59 12.56
N GLY A 373 3.96 -21.98 12.72
CA GLY A 373 4.93 -21.78 11.66
C GLY A 373 5.83 -22.99 11.46
N ALA A 374 6.48 -23.05 10.29
CA ALA A 374 7.34 -24.17 9.90
C ALA A 374 8.60 -24.31 10.77
N ARG A 375 9.02 -23.25 11.47
CA ARG A 375 10.28 -23.19 12.22
C ARG A 375 10.09 -22.59 13.60
N PHE A 376 9.21 -23.15 14.42
CA PHE A 376 8.94 -22.60 15.74
C PHE A 376 10.22 -22.23 16.51
N ASP A 377 10.42 -20.93 16.73
CA ASP A 377 11.51 -20.35 17.51
C ASP A 377 10.94 -19.10 18.17
N ALA A 378 10.68 -19.20 19.48
CA ALA A 378 10.04 -18.13 20.23
C ALA A 378 10.88 -16.83 20.22
N SER A 379 12.21 -16.93 20.22
CA SER A 379 13.11 -15.77 20.22
C SER A 379 13.08 -15.05 18.87
N ARG A 380 13.14 -15.81 17.77
CA ARG A 380 13.00 -15.24 16.42
C ARG A 380 11.62 -14.66 16.18
N TYR A 381 10.57 -15.35 16.63
CA TYR A 381 9.20 -14.87 16.55
C TYR A 381 9.04 -13.53 17.29
N GLU A 382 9.48 -13.47 18.54
CA GLU A 382 9.43 -12.25 19.37
C GLU A 382 10.24 -11.12 18.72
N GLY A 383 11.49 -11.37 18.32
CA GLY A 383 12.37 -10.36 17.73
C GLY A 383 11.83 -9.77 16.41
N TRP A 384 11.28 -10.61 15.53
CA TRP A 384 10.68 -10.13 14.28
C TRP A 384 9.38 -9.36 14.52
N LEU A 385 8.54 -9.77 15.47
CA LEU A 385 7.35 -9.00 15.85
C LEU A 385 7.70 -7.65 16.49
N GLN A 386 8.70 -7.61 17.38
CA GLN A 386 9.21 -6.35 17.95
C GLN A 386 9.70 -5.41 16.86
N TYR A 387 10.44 -5.93 15.89
CA TYR A 387 10.94 -5.17 14.75
C TYR A 387 9.80 -4.64 13.86
N ALA A 388 8.84 -5.49 13.48
CA ALA A 388 7.68 -5.10 12.70
C ALA A 388 6.80 -4.04 13.41
N ALA A 389 6.55 -4.22 14.71
CA ALA A 389 5.80 -3.28 15.53
C ALA A 389 6.51 -1.92 15.65
N ALA A 390 7.84 -1.93 15.80
CA ALA A 390 8.65 -0.72 15.84
C ALA A 390 8.67 0.03 14.49
N LEU A 391 8.62 -0.69 13.36
CA LEU A 391 8.41 -0.13 12.02
C LEU A 391 6.95 0.35 11.76
N GLY A 392 6.07 0.21 12.74
CA GLY A 392 4.70 0.73 12.70
C GLY A 392 3.62 -0.28 12.28
N ASN A 393 3.89 -1.58 12.33
CA ASN A 393 2.89 -2.62 12.10
C ASN A 393 2.03 -2.85 13.35
N GLY A 394 0.79 -2.32 13.34
CA GLY A 394 -0.14 -2.44 14.46
C GLY A 394 -0.66 -3.87 14.65
N ILE A 395 -0.80 -4.64 13.57
CA ILE A 395 -1.19 -6.05 13.62
C ILE A 395 -0.11 -6.86 14.34
N ALA A 396 1.16 -6.69 13.94
CA ALA A 396 2.29 -7.34 14.61
C ALA A 396 2.41 -6.93 16.09
N SER A 397 2.13 -5.66 16.43
CA SER A 397 2.07 -5.21 17.82
C SER A 397 0.99 -5.96 18.61
N TYR A 398 -0.19 -6.17 18.03
CA TYR A 398 -1.24 -6.92 18.70
C TYR A 398 -0.92 -8.42 18.81
N GLU A 399 -0.34 -9.03 17.77
CA GLU A 399 0.16 -10.41 17.82
C GLU A 399 1.19 -10.59 18.96
N LEU A 400 2.07 -9.61 19.14
CA LEU A 400 3.06 -9.59 20.22
C LEU A 400 2.39 -9.43 21.59
N ALA A 401 1.35 -8.61 21.71
CA ALA A 401 0.55 -8.53 22.92
C ALA A 401 -0.07 -9.88 23.29
N LEU A 402 -0.67 -10.58 22.32
CA LEU A 402 -1.22 -11.93 22.52
C LEU A 402 -0.14 -12.95 22.88
N HIS A 403 1.06 -12.85 22.29
CA HIS A 403 2.20 -13.67 22.68
C HIS A 403 2.56 -13.46 24.15
N TYR A 404 2.72 -12.20 24.60
CA TYR A 404 3.06 -11.90 25.99
C TYR A 404 1.98 -12.31 27.00
N ARG A 405 0.70 -12.22 26.66
CA ARG A 405 -0.38 -12.79 27.50
C ARG A 405 -0.18 -14.29 27.70
N ARG A 406 0.13 -15.02 26.64
CA ARG A 406 0.32 -16.48 26.69
C ARG A 406 1.54 -16.89 27.52
N VAL A 407 2.62 -16.10 27.49
CA VAL A 407 3.84 -16.39 28.26
C VAL A 407 3.88 -15.74 29.65
N GLY A 408 2.73 -15.26 30.16
CA GLY A 408 2.62 -14.74 31.53
C GLY A 408 3.29 -13.38 31.75
N GLN A 409 3.38 -12.53 30.72
CA GLN A 409 3.97 -11.19 30.77
C GLN A 409 2.90 -10.10 30.55
N PRO A 410 1.98 -9.88 31.52
CA PRO A 410 0.81 -9.02 31.33
C PRO A 410 1.14 -7.54 31.11
N LEU A 411 2.24 -7.04 31.70
CA LEU A 411 2.67 -5.64 31.52
C LEU A 411 3.08 -5.37 30.06
N LEU A 412 3.88 -6.27 29.49
CA LEU A 412 4.29 -6.18 28.08
C LEU A 412 3.11 -6.38 27.14
N ALA A 413 2.20 -7.29 27.49
CA ALA A 413 0.96 -7.45 26.74
C ALA A 413 0.16 -6.14 26.65
N ALA A 414 -0.07 -5.47 27.79
CA ALA A 414 -0.79 -4.20 27.83
C ALA A 414 -0.06 -3.10 27.04
N GLN A 415 1.27 -3.04 27.14
CA GLN A 415 2.08 -2.09 26.39
C GLN A 415 1.92 -2.26 24.86
N TYR A 416 2.04 -3.48 24.34
CA TYR A 416 1.95 -3.73 22.91
C TYR A 416 0.51 -3.68 22.39
N GLU A 417 -0.49 -3.89 23.23
CA GLU A 417 -1.89 -3.64 22.90
C GLU A 417 -2.18 -2.14 22.77
N SER A 418 -1.67 -1.32 23.70
CA SER A 418 -1.73 0.15 23.59
C SER A 418 -1.03 0.62 22.32
N ARG A 419 0.16 0.08 22.05
CA ARG A 419 0.92 0.39 20.84
C ARG A 419 0.17 0.03 19.56
N ALA A 420 -0.54 -1.10 19.54
CA ALA A 420 -1.37 -1.48 18.39
C ALA A 420 -2.45 -0.41 18.11
N ARG A 421 -3.12 0.09 19.16
CA ARG A 421 -4.10 1.19 19.04
C ARG A 421 -3.48 2.51 18.62
N GLU A 422 -2.30 2.87 19.12
CA GLU A 422 -1.56 4.07 18.68
C GLU A 422 -1.18 4.02 17.20
N LEU A 423 -0.86 2.84 16.71
CA LEU A 423 -0.62 2.57 15.28
C LEU A 423 -1.94 2.49 14.49
N GLY A 424 -3.08 2.64 15.18
CA GLY A 424 -4.46 2.48 14.74
C GLY A 424 -4.75 1.17 14.05
N TYR A 425 -4.31 0.10 14.72
CA TYR A 425 -4.91 -1.20 14.61
C TYR A 425 -5.91 -1.40 15.76
N THR A 426 -7.18 -1.56 15.42
CA THR A 426 -8.22 -2.02 16.34
C THR A 426 -8.47 -3.50 16.04
N PRO A 427 -8.21 -4.41 17.00
CA PRO A 427 -8.52 -5.81 16.79
C PRO A 427 -10.04 -5.97 16.66
N PRO A 428 -10.52 -6.93 15.85
CA PRO A 428 -11.95 -7.26 15.85
C PRO A 428 -12.39 -7.64 17.26
N PRO A 429 -13.66 -7.37 17.64
CA PRO A 429 -14.18 -7.75 18.95
C PRO A 429 -13.97 -9.26 19.15
N SER A 430 -13.02 -9.62 20.01
CA SER A 430 -12.80 -11.03 20.35
C SER A 430 -14.04 -11.53 21.07
N LEU A 431 -14.56 -12.68 20.65
CA LEU A 431 -15.55 -13.45 21.41
C LEU A 431 -14.98 -13.96 22.77
N ASP A 432 -13.71 -13.69 23.05
CA ASP A 432 -13.06 -14.01 24.32
C ASP A 432 -13.53 -13.07 25.44
N ASN A 433 -14.71 -13.40 25.96
CA ASN A 433 -15.11 -13.15 27.35
C ASN A 433 -14.21 -13.89 28.35
N THR A 434 -12.91 -13.67 28.29
CA THR A 434 -11.98 -14.08 29.35
C THR A 434 -11.26 -12.87 29.89
N ARG A 435 -12.03 -11.89 30.36
CA ARG A 435 -11.66 -11.22 31.61
C ARG A 435 -11.91 -12.24 32.72
N LYS A 436 -10.85 -12.84 33.24
CA LYS A 436 -10.89 -13.38 34.60
C LYS A 436 -10.75 -12.22 35.58
#